data_AF-A0A496Z104-F1
#
_entry.id   AF-A0A496Z104-F1
#
_cell.length_a   1.000
_cell.length_b   1.000
_cell.length_c   1.000
_cell.angle_alpha   90.00
_cell.angle_beta   90.00
_cell.angle_gamma   90.00
#
_symmetry.space_group_name_H-M   'P 1'
#
loop_
_entity.id
_entity.type
_entity.pdbx_description
1 polymer ?
#
loop_
_entity_poly.entity_id
_entity_poly.type
_entity_poly.pdbx_seq_one_letter_code
_entity_poly.pdbx_strand_id
1 'polypeptide(L)'
;MKAFTRMGKARYVISLFVVVSVLLAFGAVWASSEGGHGGHGDAGKVKDLIWRTMNFAVLAGALIFLLRKPLAQGLESRRQGIKDQLDDLERQKQEAEKKLAEYKEKLSRLDKEVEKIVAEYIKEGEAAKAKIIEEAKSAAEKLQEQAKKNIEHEFQRAKQQLKAEMAEQAVSMAEELIKKHIKDEDQERIIDEYLTKVVVAQ
;
A
#
# COMPACT_ATOMS: atom_id res chain seq x y z
N MET A 1 2.06 -2.40 41.43
CA MET A 1 3.31 -1.85 42.04
C MET A 1 3.15 -0.53 42.82
N LYS A 2 1.94 -0.08 43.20
CA LYS A 2 1.75 1.19 43.96
C LYS A 2 1.72 1.04 45.50
N ALA A 3 1.84 -0.18 46.04
CA ALA A 3 1.66 -0.45 47.47
C ALA A 3 2.96 -0.33 48.30
N PHE A 4 4.14 -0.52 47.69
CA PHE A 4 5.40 -0.60 48.43
C PHE A 4 6.00 0.78 48.80
N THR A 5 5.73 1.82 48.00
CA THR A 5 6.16 3.20 48.28
C THR A 5 5.31 3.92 49.33
N ARG A 6 4.15 3.37 49.73
CA ARG A 6 3.32 3.92 50.81
C ARG A 6 3.88 3.62 52.21
N MET A 7 4.55 2.47 52.39
CA MET A 7 5.09 2.08 53.70
C MET A 7 6.29 2.91 54.14
N GLY A 8 7.15 3.33 53.20
CA GLY A 8 8.27 4.25 53.49
C GLY A 8 7.77 5.63 53.94
N LYS A 9 6.80 6.20 53.21
CA LYS A 9 6.16 7.47 53.56
C LYS A 9 5.49 7.41 54.94
N ALA A 10 4.86 6.28 55.29
CA ALA A 10 4.24 6.09 56.60
C ALA A 10 5.27 6.11 57.74
N ARG A 11 6.41 5.43 57.61
CA ARG A 11 7.48 5.45 58.65
C ARG A 11 8.09 6.84 58.84
N TYR A 12 8.17 7.65 57.79
CA TYR A 12 8.64 9.03 57.85
C TYR A 12 7.61 10.00 58.41
N VAL A 13 6.32 9.86 58.04
CA VAL A 13 5.23 10.62 58.67
C VAL A 13 5.18 10.29 60.16
N ILE A 14 5.36 9.03 60.54
CA ILE A 14 5.45 8.62 61.95
C ILE A 14 6.69 9.22 62.62
N SER A 15 7.88 9.21 62.00
CA SER A 15 9.08 9.84 62.58
C SER A 15 8.96 11.36 62.70
N LEU A 16 8.37 12.04 61.72
CA LEU A 16 8.10 13.47 61.74
C LEU A 16 7.06 13.81 62.82
N PHE A 17 6.00 12.99 62.92
CA PHE A 17 4.97 13.10 63.94
C PHE A 17 5.52 12.83 65.33
N VAL A 18 6.48 11.90 65.49
CA VAL A 18 7.19 11.66 66.75
C VAL A 18 8.09 12.83 67.10
N VAL A 19 8.81 13.43 66.15
CA VAL A 19 9.63 14.62 66.41
C VAL A 19 8.77 15.84 66.77
N VAL A 20 7.64 16.04 66.08
CA VAL A 20 6.64 17.08 66.37
C VAL A 20 5.93 16.82 67.70
N SER A 21 5.61 15.56 68.02
CA SER A 21 5.01 15.14 69.29
C SER A 21 5.99 15.31 70.44
N VAL A 22 7.28 15.04 70.25
CA VAL A 22 8.33 15.30 71.24
C VAL A 22 8.53 16.80 71.42
N LEU A 23 8.47 17.60 70.36
CA LEU A 23 8.48 19.07 70.42
C LEU A 23 7.27 19.63 71.16
N LEU A 24 6.06 19.11 70.90
CA LEU A 24 4.82 19.52 71.57
C LEU A 24 4.77 19.04 73.02
N ALA A 25 5.25 17.84 73.33
CA ALA A 25 5.34 17.31 74.68
C ALA A 25 6.39 18.07 75.51
N PHE A 26 7.54 18.43 74.92
CA PHE A 26 8.52 19.29 75.58
C PHE A 26 7.98 20.72 75.79
N GLY A 27 7.28 21.29 74.81
CA GLY A 27 6.62 22.58 74.95
C GLY A 27 5.52 22.57 76.04
N ALA A 28 4.73 21.49 76.11
CA ALA A 28 3.68 21.31 77.13
C ALA A 28 4.24 21.07 78.54
N VAL A 29 5.36 20.37 78.69
CA VAL A 29 6.06 20.18 79.97
C VAL A 29 6.59 21.51 80.52
N TRP A 30 6.99 22.45 79.66
CA TRP A 30 7.38 23.80 80.06
C TRP A 30 6.21 24.77 80.25
N ALA A 31 5.07 24.54 79.56
CA ALA A 31 3.87 25.35 79.70
C ALA A 31 2.99 24.94 80.90
N SER A 32 3.08 23.69 81.38
CA SER A 32 2.35 23.20 82.55
C SER A 32 3.14 23.22 83.87
N SER A 33 4.39 23.70 83.85
CA SER A 33 5.16 23.99 85.07
C SER A 33 5.30 25.50 85.29
N GLU A 34 4.19 26.23 85.40
CA GLU A 34 4.20 27.44 86.23
C GLU A 34 4.27 27.00 87.70
N GLY A 35 5.49 26.96 88.22
CA GLY A 35 5.75 26.54 89.59
C GLY A 35 7.23 26.60 89.94
N GLY A 36 7.80 27.80 89.98
CA GLY A 36 9.16 28.01 90.47
C GLY A 36 9.76 29.38 90.17
N HIS A 37 9.27 30.43 90.85
CA HIS A 37 10.01 31.67 91.02
C HIS A 37 11.41 31.38 91.60
N GLY A 38 12.45 32.01 91.05
CA GLY A 38 13.72 32.09 91.77
C GLY A 38 14.91 32.55 90.93
N GLY A 39 15.15 33.86 90.93
CA GLY A 39 16.50 34.40 90.79
C GLY A 39 16.77 35.19 89.51
N HIS A 40 16.55 36.51 89.59
CA HIS A 40 17.31 37.48 88.80
C HIS A 40 18.79 37.42 89.23
N GLY A 41 19.54 36.51 88.61
CA GLY A 41 20.98 36.46 88.66
C GLY A 41 21.48 36.05 87.28
N ASP A 42 22.48 36.77 86.76
CA ASP A 42 23.07 36.62 85.42
C ASP A 42 23.39 35.14 85.05
N ALA A 43 23.72 34.31 86.05
CA ALA A 43 23.99 32.87 85.89
C ALA A 43 22.76 32.01 85.47
N GLY A 44 21.53 32.39 85.81
CA GLY A 44 20.32 31.62 85.50
C GLY A 44 19.91 31.68 84.03
N LYS A 45 20.08 32.84 83.39
CA LYS A 45 19.78 33.04 81.97
C LYS A 45 20.77 32.31 81.06
N VAL A 46 22.04 32.25 81.46
CA VAL A 46 23.09 31.55 80.69
C VAL A 46 22.85 30.04 80.71
N LYS A 47 22.45 29.47 81.86
CA LYS A 47 22.13 28.03 81.96
C LYS A 47 20.92 27.65 81.12
N ASP A 48 19.87 28.48 81.11
CA ASP A 48 18.69 28.27 80.27
C ASP A 48 19.02 28.39 78.76
N LEU A 49 19.85 29.39 78.38
CA LEU A 49 20.35 29.51 77.01
C LEU A 49 21.19 28.31 76.56
N ILE A 50 22.06 27.78 77.42
CA ILE A 50 22.89 26.60 77.12
C ILE A 50 22.00 25.37 76.93
N TRP A 51 21.02 25.17 77.81
CA TRP A 51 20.08 24.05 77.70
C TRP A 51 19.23 24.12 76.43
N ARG A 52 18.71 25.31 76.10
CA ARG A 52 17.94 25.55 74.87
C ARG A 52 18.79 25.35 73.61
N THR A 53 20.03 25.85 73.60
CA THR A 53 20.96 25.68 72.47
C THR A 53 21.34 24.22 72.28
N MET A 54 21.57 23.48 73.36
CA MET A 54 21.87 22.04 73.29
C MET A 54 20.68 21.26 72.72
N ASN A 55 19.46 21.55 73.17
CA ASN A 55 18.25 20.91 72.65
C ASN A 55 18.05 21.23 71.15
N PHE A 56 18.21 22.49 70.75
CA PHE A 56 18.19 22.89 69.34
C PHE A 56 19.27 22.17 68.52
N ALA A 57 20.49 22.03 69.03
CA ALA A 57 21.57 21.32 68.33
C ALA A 57 21.26 19.84 68.13
N VAL A 58 20.67 19.16 69.14
CA VAL A 58 20.25 17.76 69.02
C VAL A 58 19.13 17.60 67.99
N LEU A 59 18.13 18.50 68.01
CA LEU A 59 17.04 18.50 67.02
C LEU A 59 17.55 18.81 65.61
N ALA A 60 18.43 19.79 65.44
CA ALA A 60 19.04 20.12 64.17
C ALA A 60 19.87 18.95 63.62
N GLY A 61 20.63 18.27 64.48
CA GLY A 61 21.38 17.06 64.12
C GLY A 61 20.47 15.91 63.66
N ALA A 62 19.40 15.63 64.40
CA ALA A 62 18.40 14.62 64.04
C ALA A 62 17.70 14.95 62.72
N LEU A 63 17.33 16.22 62.51
CA LEU A 63 16.69 16.69 61.28
C LEU A 63 17.63 16.55 60.08
N ILE A 64 18.89 16.97 60.20
CA ILE A 64 19.88 16.84 59.14
C ILE A 64 20.11 15.35 58.79
N PHE A 65 20.20 14.47 59.79
CA PHE A 65 20.38 13.03 59.55
C PHE A 65 19.17 12.41 58.83
N LEU A 66 17.96 12.80 59.20
CA LEU A 66 16.72 12.33 58.57
C LEU A 66 16.50 12.90 57.16
N LEU A 67 16.87 14.16 56.90
CA LEU A 67 16.62 14.84 55.61
C LEU A 67 17.70 14.59 54.56
N ARG A 68 18.93 14.21 54.95
CA ARG A 68 20.03 13.95 54.00
C ARG A 68 19.68 12.88 52.97
N LYS A 69 19.02 11.80 53.38
CA LYS A 69 18.61 10.70 52.48
C LYS A 69 17.53 11.09 51.46
N PRO A 70 16.36 11.65 51.85
CA PRO A 70 15.30 12.00 50.90
C PRO A 70 15.68 13.16 49.96
N LEU A 71 16.46 14.14 50.43
CA LEU A 71 16.93 15.23 49.57
C LEU A 71 17.87 14.73 48.48
N ALA A 72 18.85 13.89 48.84
CA ALA A 72 19.75 13.27 47.88
C ALA A 72 18.99 12.35 46.90
N GLN A 73 18.06 11.53 47.40
CA GLN A 73 17.26 10.63 46.55
C GLN A 73 16.33 11.40 45.59
N GLY A 74 15.75 12.53 46.02
CA GLY A 74 14.90 13.36 45.18
C GLY A 74 15.68 14.05 44.04
N LEU A 75 16.88 14.53 44.32
CA LEU A 75 17.79 15.10 43.32
C LEU A 75 18.29 14.03 42.34
N GLU A 76 18.69 12.86 42.85
CA GLU A 76 19.16 11.75 42.03
C GLU A 76 18.05 11.19 41.13
N SER A 77 16.83 11.04 41.66
CA SER A 77 15.67 10.61 40.86
C SER A 77 15.32 11.61 39.76
N ARG A 78 15.47 12.92 40.00
CA ARG A 78 15.27 13.94 38.96
C ARG A 78 16.37 13.86 37.90
N ARG A 79 17.63 13.72 38.31
CA ARG A 79 18.77 13.57 37.41
C ARG A 79 18.60 12.33 36.52
N GLN A 80 18.25 11.19 37.11
CA GLN A 80 18.02 9.96 36.37
C GLN A 80 16.83 10.11 35.41
N GLY A 81 15.72 10.71 35.85
CA GLY A 81 14.57 10.94 34.97
C GLY A 81 14.90 11.84 33.76
N ILE A 82 15.71 12.89 33.95
CA ILE A 82 16.17 13.74 32.84
C ILE A 82 17.09 12.96 31.90
N LYS A 83 18.00 12.14 32.45
CA LYS A 83 18.89 11.29 31.65
C LYS A 83 18.08 10.28 30.82
N ASP A 84 17.15 9.58 31.44
CA ASP A 84 16.29 8.61 30.75
C ASP A 84 15.45 9.27 29.65
N GLN A 85 14.95 10.50 29.88
CA GLN A 85 14.23 11.28 28.88
C GLN A 85 15.13 11.69 27.72
N LEU A 86 16.37 12.13 27.98
CA LEU A 86 17.33 12.47 26.93
C LEU A 86 17.74 11.25 26.11
N ASP A 87 18.01 10.12 26.77
CA ASP A 87 18.36 8.86 26.11
C ASP A 87 17.19 8.35 25.24
N ASP A 88 15.95 8.47 25.71
CA ASP A 88 14.78 8.09 24.91
C ASP A 88 14.55 9.05 23.73
N LEU A 89 14.73 10.36 23.92
CA LEU A 89 14.66 11.32 22.82
C LEU A 89 15.75 11.08 21.76
N GLU A 90 16.97 10.76 22.18
CA GLU A 90 18.06 10.45 21.26
C GLU A 90 17.77 9.16 20.48
N ARG A 91 17.24 8.12 21.15
CA ARG A 91 16.81 6.89 20.49
C ARG A 91 15.69 7.16 19.48
N GLN A 92 14.66 7.91 19.86
CA GLN A 92 13.56 8.27 18.97
C GLN A 92 14.05 9.07 17.76
N LYS A 93 15.00 9.99 17.95
CA LYS A 93 15.63 10.74 16.87
C LYS A 93 16.38 9.82 15.91
N GLN A 94 17.21 8.91 16.43
CA GLN A 94 17.94 7.95 15.60
C GLN A 94 16.99 7.01 14.83
N GLU A 95 15.91 6.55 15.46
CA GLU A 95 14.88 5.75 14.79
C GLU A 95 14.16 6.53 13.68
N ALA A 96 13.83 7.80 13.93
CA ALA A 96 13.22 8.67 12.93
C ALA A 96 14.16 8.92 11.75
N GLU A 97 15.44 9.19 12.00
CA GLU A 97 16.47 9.37 10.96
C GLU A 97 16.65 8.10 10.13
N LYS A 98 16.70 6.92 10.77
CA LYS A 98 16.75 5.62 10.07
C LYS A 98 15.54 5.41 9.18
N LYS A 99 14.32 5.61 9.70
CA LYS A 99 13.08 5.50 8.90
C LYS A 99 13.07 6.48 7.74
N LEU A 100 13.54 7.70 7.94
CA LEU A 100 13.63 8.71 6.88
C LEU A 100 14.62 8.28 5.79
N ALA A 101 15.78 7.75 6.17
CA ALA A 101 16.75 7.19 5.23
C ALA A 101 16.17 6.01 4.44
N GLU A 102 15.50 5.06 5.10
CA GLU A 102 14.82 3.94 4.45
C GLU A 102 13.73 4.41 3.48
N TYR A 103 12.92 5.41 3.86
CA TYR A 103 11.91 5.96 2.96
C TYR A 103 12.50 6.66 1.76
N LYS A 104 13.58 7.44 1.93
CA LYS A 104 14.30 8.06 0.82
C LYS A 104 14.87 7.02 -0.13
N GLU A 105 15.44 5.94 0.41
CA GLU A 105 15.95 4.85 -0.41
C GLU A 105 14.82 4.13 -1.17
N LYS A 106 13.71 3.83 -0.49
CA LYS A 106 12.52 3.25 -1.12
C LYS A 106 11.98 4.15 -2.23
N LEU A 107 11.89 5.47 -2.00
CA LEU A 107 11.42 6.42 -3.00
C LEU A 107 12.34 6.41 -4.23
N SER A 108 13.65 6.47 -4.03
CA SER A 108 14.62 6.42 -5.14
C SER A 108 14.58 5.10 -5.92
N ARG A 109 14.31 3.98 -5.22
CA ARG A 109 14.10 2.67 -5.88
C ARG A 109 12.80 2.65 -6.67
N LEU A 110 11.72 3.22 -6.13
CA LEU A 110 10.43 3.33 -6.82
C LEU A 110 10.55 4.17 -8.09
N ASP A 111 11.24 5.30 -8.09
CA ASP A 111 11.42 6.12 -9.29
C ASP A 111 12.09 5.31 -10.42
N LYS A 112 13.14 4.55 -10.08
CA LYS A 112 13.82 3.66 -11.04
C LYS A 112 12.95 2.50 -11.51
N GLU A 113 12.09 1.97 -10.63
CA GLU A 113 11.17 0.90 -10.97
C GLU A 113 10.06 1.41 -11.89
N VAL A 114 9.53 2.61 -11.64
CA VAL A 114 8.56 3.28 -12.52
C VAL A 114 9.17 3.53 -13.89
N GLU A 115 10.40 4.06 -13.98
CA GLU A 115 11.08 4.24 -15.26
C GLU A 115 11.24 2.92 -16.03
N LYS A 116 11.61 1.84 -15.35
CA LYS A 116 11.69 0.50 -15.95
C LYS A 116 10.34 0.01 -16.46
N ILE A 117 9.30 0.14 -15.63
CA ILE A 117 7.94 -0.26 -15.98
C ILE A 117 7.47 0.51 -17.21
N VAL A 118 7.67 1.82 -17.25
CA VAL A 118 7.29 2.65 -18.40
C VAL A 118 8.06 2.23 -19.66
N ALA A 119 9.37 2.00 -19.55
CA ALA A 119 10.17 1.52 -20.68
C ALA A 119 9.71 0.14 -21.19
N GLU A 120 9.34 -0.76 -20.28
CA GLU A 120 8.80 -2.08 -20.62
C GLU A 120 7.45 -1.97 -21.34
N TYR A 121 6.53 -1.16 -20.83
CA TYR A 121 5.24 -0.90 -21.49
C TYR A 121 5.39 -0.27 -22.86
N ILE A 122 6.34 0.65 -23.05
CA ILE A 122 6.62 1.23 -24.37
C ILE A 122 7.10 0.15 -25.32
N LYS A 123 8.06 -0.67 -24.89
CA LYS A 123 8.59 -1.78 -25.70
C LYS A 123 7.53 -2.81 -26.06
N GLU A 124 6.67 -3.18 -25.10
CA GLU A 124 5.55 -4.09 -25.33
C GLU A 124 4.52 -3.49 -26.28
N GLY A 125 4.21 -2.19 -26.13
CA GLY A 125 3.33 -1.46 -27.03
C GLY A 125 3.87 -1.39 -28.47
N GLU A 126 5.17 -1.15 -28.65
CA GLU A 126 5.82 -1.18 -29.96
C GLU A 126 5.79 -2.57 -30.59
N ALA A 127 6.08 -3.62 -29.81
CA ALA A 127 6.00 -5.00 -30.27
C ALA A 127 4.56 -5.39 -30.66
N ALA A 128 3.57 -5.01 -29.86
CA ALA A 128 2.16 -5.25 -30.15
C ALA A 128 1.73 -4.51 -31.42
N LYS A 129 2.13 -3.25 -31.58
CA LYS A 129 1.87 -2.47 -32.81
C LYS A 129 2.48 -3.14 -34.04
N ALA A 130 3.73 -3.58 -33.96
CA ALA A 130 4.40 -4.28 -35.06
C ALA A 130 3.66 -5.57 -35.42
N LYS A 131 3.27 -6.36 -34.43
CA LYS A 131 2.51 -7.60 -34.62
C LYS A 131 1.15 -7.35 -35.27
N ILE A 132 0.39 -6.34 -34.81
CA ILE A 132 -0.90 -5.98 -35.40
C ILE A 132 -0.73 -5.58 -36.88
N ILE A 133 0.31 -4.80 -37.20
CA ILE A 133 0.58 -4.39 -38.59
C ILE A 133 0.93 -5.60 -39.45
N GLU A 134 1.73 -6.54 -38.94
CA GLU A 134 2.10 -7.76 -39.65
C GLU A 134 0.90 -8.68 -39.88
N GLU A 135 0.08 -8.91 -38.85
CA GLU A 135 -1.16 -9.67 -38.95
C GLU A 135 -2.14 -9.03 -39.95
N ALA A 136 -2.29 -7.70 -39.92
CA ALA A 136 -3.12 -6.97 -40.85
C ALA A 136 -2.63 -7.10 -42.31
N LYS A 137 -1.32 -7.04 -42.53
CA LYS A 137 -0.72 -7.26 -43.87
C LYS A 137 -0.96 -8.68 -44.36
N SER A 138 -0.70 -9.68 -43.52
CA SER A 138 -0.95 -11.08 -43.87
C SER A 138 -2.43 -11.35 -44.16
N ALA A 139 -3.34 -10.75 -43.37
CA ALA A 139 -4.77 -10.86 -43.62
C ALA A 139 -5.18 -10.18 -44.94
N ALA A 140 -4.62 -9.00 -45.25
CA ALA A 140 -4.88 -8.31 -46.50
C ALA A 140 -4.38 -9.11 -47.72
N GLU A 141 -3.19 -9.72 -47.64
CA GLU A 141 -2.66 -10.58 -48.69
C GLU A 141 -3.54 -11.82 -48.92
N LYS A 142 -3.95 -12.49 -47.84
CA LYS A 142 -4.88 -13.63 -47.92
C LYS A 142 -6.22 -13.24 -48.52
N LEU A 143 -6.76 -12.09 -48.13
CA LEU A 143 -8.01 -11.58 -48.67
C LEU A 143 -7.88 -11.28 -50.17
N GLN A 144 -6.76 -10.70 -50.59
CA GLN A 144 -6.50 -10.42 -52.00
C GLN A 144 -6.36 -11.71 -52.82
N GLU A 145 -5.69 -12.74 -52.29
CA GLU A 145 -5.58 -14.04 -52.94
C GLU A 145 -6.94 -14.72 -53.06
N GLN A 146 -7.74 -14.71 -52.00
CA GLN A 146 -9.10 -15.24 -52.01
C GLN A 146 -9.99 -14.50 -53.00
N ALA A 147 -9.92 -13.17 -53.04
CA ALA A 147 -10.66 -12.35 -53.99
C ALA A 147 -10.28 -12.70 -55.44
N LYS A 148 -8.98 -12.85 -55.74
CA LYS A 148 -8.52 -13.26 -57.07
C LYS A 148 -9.05 -14.64 -57.47
N LYS A 149 -8.99 -15.62 -56.55
CA LYS A 149 -9.55 -16.96 -56.78
C LYS A 149 -11.05 -16.90 -57.03
N ASN A 150 -11.79 -16.13 -56.24
CA ASN A 150 -13.24 -15.98 -56.41
C ASN A 150 -13.58 -15.30 -57.75
N ILE A 151 -12.83 -14.26 -58.14
CA ILE A 151 -13.00 -13.59 -59.45
C ILE A 151 -12.78 -14.59 -60.58
N GLU A 152 -11.74 -15.41 -60.53
CA GLU A 152 -11.47 -16.42 -61.56
C GLU A 152 -12.62 -17.45 -61.63
N HIS A 153 -13.09 -17.94 -60.48
CA HIS A 153 -14.22 -18.87 -60.43
C HIS A 153 -15.51 -18.27 -61.01
N GLU A 154 -15.85 -17.03 -60.63
CA GLU A 154 -17.02 -16.32 -61.16
C GLU A 154 -16.86 -16.02 -62.65
N PHE A 155 -15.66 -15.68 -63.12
CA PHE A 155 -15.39 -15.45 -64.54
C PHE A 155 -15.59 -16.74 -65.36
N GLN A 156 -15.09 -17.88 -64.88
CA GLN A 156 -15.31 -19.17 -65.54
C GLN A 156 -16.79 -19.54 -65.56
N ARG A 157 -17.52 -19.30 -64.46
CA ARG A 157 -18.96 -19.52 -64.37
C ARG A 157 -19.74 -18.65 -65.35
N ALA A 158 -19.45 -17.34 -65.39
CA ALA A 158 -20.06 -16.40 -66.32
C ALA A 158 -19.78 -16.78 -67.78
N LYS A 159 -18.56 -17.24 -68.08
CA LYS A 159 -18.19 -17.72 -69.43
C LYS A 159 -18.96 -18.98 -69.83
N GLN A 160 -19.17 -19.92 -68.90
CA GLN A 160 -19.98 -21.11 -69.15
C GLN A 160 -21.44 -20.75 -69.39
N GLN A 161 -21.99 -19.86 -68.57
CA GLN A 161 -23.37 -19.38 -68.72
C GLN A 161 -23.57 -18.65 -70.06
N LEU A 162 -22.66 -17.75 -70.44
CA LEU A 162 -22.71 -17.05 -71.73
C LEU A 162 -22.67 -18.02 -72.91
N LYS A 163 -21.83 -19.06 -72.84
CA LYS A 163 -21.79 -20.09 -73.89
C LYS A 163 -23.11 -20.87 -73.99
N ALA A 164 -23.74 -21.18 -72.86
CA ALA A 164 -25.04 -21.86 -72.84
C ALA A 164 -26.12 -20.97 -73.46
N GLU A 165 -26.19 -19.69 -73.08
CA GLU A 165 -27.13 -18.71 -73.63
C GLU A 165 -26.92 -18.51 -75.14
N MET A 166 -25.67 -18.40 -75.60
CA MET A 166 -25.35 -18.31 -77.03
C MET A 166 -25.77 -19.57 -77.80
N ALA A 167 -25.57 -20.76 -77.22
CA ALA A 167 -25.96 -22.01 -77.86
C ALA A 167 -27.49 -22.12 -77.97
N GLU A 168 -28.21 -21.76 -76.90
CA GLU A 168 -29.68 -21.73 -76.90
C GLU A 168 -30.22 -20.75 -77.94
N GLN A 169 -29.65 -19.54 -78.01
CA GLN A 169 -30.06 -18.53 -78.98
C GLN A 169 -29.73 -18.94 -80.42
N ALA A 170 -28.57 -19.59 -80.65
CA ALA A 170 -28.21 -20.13 -81.96
C ALA A 170 -29.17 -21.25 -82.42
N VAL A 171 -29.55 -22.16 -81.51
CA VAL A 171 -30.54 -23.20 -81.79
C VAL A 171 -31.90 -22.57 -82.11
N SER A 172 -32.35 -21.61 -81.31
CA SER A 172 -33.62 -20.90 -81.56
C SER A 172 -33.64 -20.19 -82.91
N MET A 173 -32.55 -19.54 -83.32
CA MET A 173 -32.45 -18.90 -84.64
C MET A 173 -32.42 -19.93 -85.77
N ALA A 174 -31.69 -21.04 -85.59
CA ALA A 174 -31.66 -22.13 -86.57
C ALA A 174 -33.04 -22.77 -86.75
N GLU A 175 -33.78 -23.00 -85.66
CA GLU A 175 -35.17 -23.48 -85.72
C GLU A 175 -36.07 -22.52 -86.49
N GLU A 176 -35.96 -21.22 -86.23
CA GLU A 176 -36.77 -20.21 -86.93
C GLU A 176 -36.43 -20.13 -88.43
N LEU A 177 -35.14 -20.21 -88.78
CA LEU A 177 -34.69 -20.25 -90.18
C LEU A 177 -35.17 -21.52 -90.90
N ILE A 178 -35.05 -22.69 -90.26
CA ILE A 178 -35.53 -23.97 -90.82
C ILE A 178 -37.03 -23.89 -91.05
N LYS A 179 -37.82 -23.41 -90.08
CA LYS A 179 -39.27 -23.22 -90.24
C LYS A 179 -39.64 -22.29 -91.40
N LYS A 180 -38.84 -21.25 -91.67
CA LYS A 180 -39.08 -20.29 -92.77
C LYS A 180 -38.65 -20.79 -94.15
N HIS A 181 -37.66 -21.68 -94.23
CA HIS A 181 -37.01 -22.05 -95.49
C HIS A 181 -37.20 -23.53 -95.91
N ILE A 182 -37.88 -24.35 -95.10
CA ILE A 182 -38.15 -25.76 -95.43
C ILE A 182 -39.04 -25.89 -96.67
N LYS A 183 -38.67 -26.80 -97.57
CA LYS A 183 -39.41 -27.15 -98.79
C LYS A 183 -39.91 -28.59 -98.71
N ASP A 184 -40.88 -28.95 -99.54
CA ASP A 184 -41.47 -30.29 -99.58
C ASP A 184 -40.42 -31.39 -99.89
N GLU A 185 -39.47 -31.09 -100.78
CA GLU A 185 -38.33 -31.96 -101.12
C GLU A 185 -37.41 -32.26 -99.92
N ASP A 186 -37.23 -31.30 -99.01
CA ASP A 186 -36.44 -31.48 -97.80
C ASP A 186 -37.17 -32.36 -96.77
N GLN A 187 -38.51 -32.29 -96.72
CA GLN A 187 -39.31 -33.14 -95.83
C GLN A 187 -39.25 -34.61 -96.24
N GLU A 188 -39.43 -34.92 -97.54
CA GLU A 188 -39.28 -36.28 -98.05
C GLU A 188 -37.88 -36.85 -97.78
N ARG A 189 -36.83 -36.05 -98.01
CA ARG A 189 -35.44 -36.45 -97.74
C ARG A 189 -35.20 -36.76 -96.26
N ILE A 190 -35.72 -35.94 -95.34
CA ILE A 190 -35.57 -36.15 -93.90
C ILE A 190 -36.30 -37.44 -93.46
N ILE A 191 -37.48 -37.73 -94.04
CA ILE A 191 -38.24 -38.96 -93.75
C ILE A 191 -37.45 -40.19 -94.20
N ASP A 192 -36.90 -40.18 -95.41
CA ASP A 192 -36.12 -41.28 -95.96
C ASP A 192 -34.82 -41.52 -95.16
N GLU A 193 -34.15 -40.44 -94.73
CA GLU A 193 -32.95 -40.51 -93.88
C GLU A 193 -33.27 -41.04 -92.47
N TYR A 194 -34.42 -40.69 -91.91
CA TYR A 194 -34.90 -41.22 -90.62
C TYR A 194 -35.22 -42.72 -90.72
N LEU A 195 -35.96 -43.12 -91.75
CA LEU A 195 -36.26 -44.53 -92.01
C LEU A 195 -34.98 -45.35 -92.18
N THR A 196 -34.00 -44.81 -92.93
CA THR A 196 -32.69 -45.44 -93.11
C THR A 196 -31.91 -45.56 -91.80
N LYS A 197 -31.84 -44.50 -90.98
CA LYS A 197 -31.11 -44.56 -89.69
C LYS A 197 -31.73 -45.51 -88.67
N VAL A 198 -33.06 -45.62 -88.63
CA VAL A 198 -33.74 -46.55 -87.72
C VAL A 198 -33.57 -48.01 -88.18
N VAL A 199 -33.53 -48.23 -89.50
CA VAL A 199 -33.29 -49.56 -90.08
C VAL A 199 -31.82 -50.01 -89.95
N VAL A 200 -30.86 -49.08 -89.96
CA VAL A 200 -29.41 -49.37 -89.82
C VAL A 200 -28.98 -49.51 -88.34
N ALA A 201 -29.80 -49.05 -87.39
CA ALA A 201 -29.55 -49.17 -85.95
C ALA A 201 -30.23 -50.38 -85.28
N GLN A 202 -30.89 -51.25 -86.07
CA GLN A 202 -31.32 -52.60 -85.70
C GLN A 202 -30.43 -53.65 -86.36
#